data_AF-A0A081NBV5-F1
#
_entry.id   AF-A0A081NBV5-F1
#
_cell.length_a   1.000
_cell.length_b   1.000
_cell.length_c   1.000
_cell.angle_alpha   90.00
_cell.angle_beta   90.00
_cell.angle_gamma   90.00
#
_symmetry.space_group_name_H-M   'P 1'
#
loop_
_entity.id
_entity.type
_entity.pdbx_description
1 polymer ?
#
loop_
_entity_poly.entity_id
_entity_poly.type
_entity_poly.pdbx_seq_one_letter_code
_entity_poly.pdbx_strand_id
1 'polypeptide(L)'
;MLAYVFGKRKDEVFKELKTLLKPFGINKFYTDDWGAYERHLDENMHIIGKANTQKIERKNLNFRTWIKRLARKTICFSKLEKMHDIVIGLLINKVEFGVNIHAI
;
A
#
# COMPACT_ATOMS: atom_id res chain seq x y z
N MET A 1 -4.39 -2.23 10.03
CA MET A 1 -4.08 -1.97 8.61
C MET A 1 -5.15 -1.06 8.00
N LEU A 2 -4.76 -0.06 7.18
CA LEU A 2 -5.71 0.86 6.51
C LEU A 2 -6.35 0.20 5.26
N ALA A 3 -5.61 0.06 4.15
CA ALA A 3 -6.02 -0.70 2.97
C ALA A 3 -4.83 -0.98 2.04
N TYR A 4 -4.91 -2.03 1.24
CA TYR A 4 -4.03 -2.32 0.11
C TYR A 4 -4.70 -3.29 -0.86
N VAL A 5 -4.20 -3.38 -2.09
CA VAL A 5 -4.71 -4.27 -3.14
C VAL A 5 -3.53 -4.88 -3.89
N PHE A 6 -3.62 -6.16 -4.26
CA PHE A 6 -2.68 -6.78 -5.19
C PHE A 6 -3.08 -6.51 -6.63
N GLY A 7 -2.13 -6.10 -7.46
CA GLY A 7 -2.40 -5.91 -8.87
C GLY A 7 -1.28 -5.25 -9.65
N LYS A 8 -1.50 -5.12 -10.95
CA LYS A 8 -0.63 -4.34 -11.83
C LYS A 8 -0.90 -2.85 -11.63
N ARG A 9 0.04 -1.99 -12.04
CA ARG A 9 -0.13 -0.53 -12.06
C ARG A 9 -1.15 -0.14 -13.14
N LYS A 10 -2.44 -0.28 -12.82
CA LYS A 10 -3.60 0.00 -13.68
C LYS A 10 -4.70 0.72 -12.93
N ASP A 11 -5.57 1.40 -13.66
CA ASP A 11 -6.69 2.17 -13.13
C ASP A 11 -7.68 1.31 -12.34
N GLU A 12 -7.93 0.07 -12.75
CA GLU A 12 -8.89 -0.81 -12.08
C GLU A 12 -8.45 -1.12 -10.64
N VAL A 13 -7.16 -1.40 -10.46
CA VAL A 13 -6.55 -1.68 -9.15
C VAL A 13 -6.59 -0.44 -8.26
N PHE A 14 -6.38 0.75 -8.85
CA PHE A 14 -6.51 2.00 -8.10
C PHE A 14 -7.94 2.26 -7.63
N LYS A 15 -8.95 2.00 -8.48
CA LYS A 15 -10.37 2.14 -8.10
C LYS A 15 -10.76 1.21 -6.97
N GLU A 16 -10.25 -0.03 -6.98
CA GLU A 16 -10.45 -0.98 -5.89
C GLU A 16 -9.84 -0.44 -4.59
N LEU A 17 -8.58 0.02 -4.63
CA LEU A 17 -7.94 0.63 -3.47
C LEU A 17 -8.72 1.85 -2.95
N LYS A 18 -9.17 2.73 -3.85
CA LYS A 18 -9.97 3.91 -3.49
C LYS A 18 -11.28 3.52 -2.80
N THR A 19 -11.90 2.42 -3.23
CA THR A 19 -13.13 1.90 -2.61
C THR A 19 -12.87 1.44 -1.18
N LEU A 20 -11.77 0.71 -0.94
CA LEU A 20 -11.37 0.28 0.40
C LEU A 20 -11.02 1.47 1.32
N LEU A 21 -10.53 2.57 0.74
CA LEU A 21 -10.17 3.77 1.49
C LEU A 21 -11.37 4.66 1.86
N LYS A 22 -12.52 4.50 1.19
CA LYS A 22 -13.72 5.33 1.37
C LYS A 22 -14.22 5.43 2.83
N PRO A 23 -14.25 4.35 3.64
CA PRO A 23 -14.72 4.42 5.02
C PRO A 23 -13.85 5.28 5.95
N PHE A 24 -12.59 5.55 5.58
CA PHE A 24 -11.65 6.30 6.43
C PHE A 24 -11.79 7.82 6.29
N GLY A 25 -12.66 8.33 5.42
CA GLY A 25 -12.90 9.78 5.29
C GLY A 25 -11.68 10.57 4.82
N ILE A 26 -10.79 9.95 4.04
CA ILE A 26 -9.57 10.61 3.53
C ILE A 26 -9.95 11.73 2.58
N ASN A 27 -9.50 12.95 2.90
CA ASN A 27 -9.83 14.18 2.16
C ASN A 27 -8.65 14.76 1.37
N LYS A 28 -7.42 14.26 1.60
CA LYS A 28 -6.20 14.71 0.94
C LYS A 28 -5.34 13.53 0.52
N PHE A 29 -4.90 13.56 -0.73
CA PHE A 29 -4.03 12.57 -1.34
C PHE A 29 -2.76 13.27 -1.84
N TYR A 30 -1.61 12.81 -1.36
CA TYR A 30 -0.30 13.24 -1.84
C TYR A 30 0.28 12.13 -2.70
N THR A 31 0.47 12.38 -3.98
CA THR A 31 0.93 11.35 -4.92
C THR A 31 1.98 11.88 -5.89
N ASP A 32 2.60 10.95 -6.61
CA ASP A 32 3.33 11.28 -7.84
C ASP A 32 2.35 11.69 -8.96
N ASP A 33 2.90 12.16 -10.07
CA ASP A 33 2.15 12.61 -11.26
C ASP A 33 1.72 11.43 -12.15
N TRP A 34 1.14 10.39 -11.54
CA TRP A 34 0.59 9.27 -12.31
C TRP A 34 -0.84 9.56 -12.74
N GLY A 35 -1.09 9.59 -14.05
CA GLY A 35 -2.40 9.99 -14.60
C GLY A 35 -3.62 9.18 -14.13
N ALA A 36 -3.45 8.02 -13.50
CA ALA A 36 -4.58 7.33 -12.86
C ALA A 36 -5.11 8.11 -11.64
N TYR A 37 -4.24 8.80 -10.92
CA TYR A 37 -4.65 9.66 -9.80
C TYR A 37 -5.44 10.86 -10.31
N GLU A 38 -4.97 11.54 -11.35
CA GLU A 38 -5.67 12.67 -11.98
C GLU A 38 -7.06 12.26 -12.51
N ARG A 39 -7.18 11.09 -13.16
CA ARG A 39 -8.47 10.61 -13.68
C ARG A 39 -9.50 10.23 -12.61
N HIS A 40 -9.04 9.81 -11.43
CA HIS A 40 -9.90 9.14 -10.43
C HIS A 40 -9.90 9.85 -9.07
N LEU A 41 -9.12 10.90 -8.84
CA LEU A 41 -9.18 11.75 -7.64
C LEU A 41 -9.82 13.09 -7.97
N ASP A 42 -10.46 13.69 -6.97
CA ASP A 42 -10.93 15.07 -7.10
C ASP A 42 -9.74 16.03 -7.04
N GLU A 43 -9.71 17.02 -7.93
CA GLU A 43 -8.62 18.00 -8.02
C GLU A 43 -8.39 18.73 -6.68
N ASN A 44 -9.44 19.01 -5.92
CA ASN A 44 -9.30 19.69 -4.62
C ASN A 44 -8.72 18.78 -3.54
N MET A 45 -8.83 17.46 -3.71
CA MET A 45 -8.30 16.46 -2.80
C MET A 45 -6.89 16.01 -3.18
N HIS A 46 -6.43 16.31 -4.39
CA HIS A 46 -5.19 15.79 -4.94
C HIS A 46 -4.07 16.84 -4.93
N ILE A 47 -2.96 16.52 -4.27
CA ILE A 47 -1.76 17.38 -4.22
C ILE A 47 -0.60 16.61 -4.85
N ILE A 48 -0.14 17.10 -5.99
CA ILE A 48 1.02 16.57 -6.71
C ILE A 48 2.26 17.33 -6.26
N GLY A 49 3.31 16.62 -5.86
CA GLY A 49 4.61 17.25 -5.59
C GLY A 49 5.50 16.47 -4.64
N LYS A 50 6.78 16.83 -4.61
CA LYS A 50 7.82 16.09 -3.85
C LYS A 50 7.86 16.43 -2.36
N ALA A 51 7.48 17.65 -1.99
CA ALA A 51 7.66 18.17 -0.63
C ALA A 51 6.96 17.31 0.44
N ASN A 52 5.81 16.70 0.09
CA ASN A 52 5.01 15.88 1.01
C ASN A 52 5.08 14.37 0.73
N THR A 53 5.78 13.93 -0.34
CA THR A 53 5.90 12.51 -0.70
C THR A 53 7.13 11.83 -0.12
N GLN A 54 8.15 12.59 0.32
CA GLN A 54 9.42 12.02 0.80
C GLN A 54 9.23 10.95 1.89
N LYS A 55 8.34 11.20 2.87
CA LYS A 55 8.05 10.24 3.94
C LYS A 55 7.33 9.00 3.41
N ILE A 56 6.42 9.16 2.45
CA ILE A 56 5.69 8.06 1.79
C ILE A 56 6.67 7.20 1.00
N GLU A 57 7.55 7.83 0.21
CA GLU A 57 8.59 7.16 -0.57
C GLU A 57 9.54 6.37 0.33
N ARG A 58 9.98 6.97 1.45
CA ARG A 58 10.82 6.27 2.44
C ARG A 58 10.12 5.06 3.05
N LYS A 59 8.83 5.16 3.38
CA LYS A 59 8.03 4.03 3.88
C LYS A 59 7.94 2.92 2.84
N ASN A 60 7.63 3.26 1.59
CA ASN A 60 7.55 2.30 0.49
C ASN A 60 8.89 1.60 0.25
N LEU A 61 10.01 2.33 0.35
CA LEU A 61 11.36 1.78 0.23
C LEU A 61 11.67 0.76 1.35
N ASN A 62 11.38 1.12 2.60
CA ASN A 62 11.57 0.23 3.75
C ASN A 62 10.71 -1.03 3.60
N PHE A 63 9.44 -0.85 3.25
CA PHE A 63 8.50 -1.94 3.05
C PHE A 63 9.02 -2.93 2.00
N ARG A 64 9.39 -2.45 0.80
CA ARG A 64 9.98 -3.27 -0.27
C ARG A 64 11.24 -4.01 0.19
N THR A 65 12.05 -3.37 1.03
CA THR A 65 13.27 -3.97 1.58
C THR A 65 12.96 -5.11 2.54
N TRP A 66 11.95 -4.97 3.41
CA TRP A 66 11.54 -6.03 4.33
C TRP A 66 10.91 -7.21 3.60
N ILE A 67 10.04 -6.96 2.62
CA ILE A 67 9.38 -8.02 1.84
C ILE A 67 10.22 -8.52 0.65
N LYS A 68 11.49 -8.11 0.52
CA LYS A 68 12.33 -8.46 -0.65
C LYS A 68 12.45 -9.98 -0.88
N ARG A 69 12.29 -10.78 0.17
CA ARG A 69 12.28 -12.25 0.09
C ARG A 69 10.99 -12.80 -0.52
N LEU A 70 9.84 -12.16 -0.28
CA LEU A 70 8.55 -12.54 -0.90
C LEU A 70 8.59 -12.36 -2.42
N ALA A 71 9.37 -11.41 -2.94
CA ALA A 71 9.50 -11.19 -4.38
C ALA A 71 10.43 -12.21 -5.09
N ARG A 72 11.17 -13.03 -4.35
CA ARG A 72 12.12 -14.00 -4.90
C ARG A 72 11.50 -15.39 -4.87
N LYS A 73 11.41 -16.05 -6.02
CA LYS A 73 10.89 -17.43 -6.15
C LYS A 73 11.91 -18.47 -5.65
N THR A 74 12.19 -18.46 -4.36
CA THR A 74 13.08 -19.42 -3.68
C THR A 74 12.28 -20.28 -2.68
N ILE A 75 12.96 -21.05 -1.82
CA ILE A 75 12.33 -21.99 -0.87
C ILE A 75 11.27 -21.37 0.06
N CYS A 76 11.33 -20.07 0.33
CA CYS A 76 10.36 -19.37 1.18
C CYS A 76 9.17 -18.77 0.38
N PHE A 77 9.12 -18.99 -0.94
CA PHE A 77 8.07 -18.43 -1.79
C PHE A 77 6.84 -19.34 -1.80
N SER A 78 5.71 -18.82 -1.28
CA SER A 78 4.43 -19.50 -1.41
C SER A 78 3.83 -19.29 -2.81
N LYS A 79 3.19 -20.32 -3.36
CA LYS A 79 2.39 -20.20 -4.59
C LYS A 79 0.99 -19.62 -4.34
N LEU A 80 0.52 -19.64 -3.09
CA LEU A 80 -0.81 -19.16 -2.73
C LEU A 80 -0.76 -17.66 -2.41
N GLU A 81 -1.56 -16.88 -3.13
CA GLU A 81 -1.71 -15.44 -2.91
C GLU A 81 -2.14 -15.13 -1.47
N LYS A 82 -3.04 -15.92 -0.91
CA LYS A 82 -3.47 -15.82 0.49
C LYS A 82 -2.31 -15.84 1.50
N MET A 83 -1.24 -16.58 1.23
CA MET A 83 -0.08 -16.60 2.12
C MET A 83 0.73 -15.30 2.05
N HIS A 84 0.82 -14.70 0.86
CA HIS A 84 1.46 -13.39 0.70
C HIS A 84 0.62 -12.31 1.38
N ASP A 85 -0.71 -12.37 1.23
CA ASP A 85 -1.66 -11.48 1.89
C ASP A 85 -1.50 -11.49 3.41
N ILE A 86 -1.52 -12.69 4.02
CA ILE A 86 -1.35 -12.84 5.47
C ILE A 86 -0.01 -12.27 5.93
N VAL A 87 1.11 -12.60 5.26
CA VAL A 87 2.44 -12.13 5.68
C VAL A 87 2.56 -10.61 5.55
N ILE A 88 2.04 -10.02 4.48
CA ILE A 88 2.04 -8.57 4.27
C ILE A 88 1.17 -7.88 5.33
N GLY A 89 -0.04 -8.38 5.57
CA GLY A 89 -0.93 -7.85 6.60
C GLY A 89 -0.30 -7.89 8.00
N LEU A 90 0.32 -9.01 8.38
CA LEU A 90 1.03 -9.14 9.67
C LEU A 90 2.20 -8.16 9.78
N LEU A 91 2.99 -7.99 8.72
CA LEU A 91 4.11 -7.04 8.71
C LEU A 91 3.61 -5.60 8.89
N ILE A 92 2.58 -5.20 8.16
CA ILE A 92 2.01 -3.85 8.25
C ILE A 92 1.42 -3.60 9.63
N ASN A 93 0.67 -4.55 10.18
CA ASN A 93 0.11 -4.44 11.53
C ASN A 93 1.21 -4.30 12.59
N LYS A 94 2.32 -5.05 12.46
CA LYS A 94 3.47 -4.93 13.36
C LYS A 94 4.18 -3.59 13.23
N VAL A 95 4.50 -3.14 12.02
CA VAL A 95 5.35 -1.96 11.80
C VAL A 95 4.58 -0.65 11.95
N GLU A 96 3.40 -0.55 11.35
CA GLU A 96 2.66 0.72 11.27
C GLU A 96 1.68 0.90 12.43
N PHE A 97 1.22 -0.20 13.04
CA PHE A 97 0.20 -0.17 14.10
C PHE A 97 0.68 -0.73 15.43
N GLY A 98 1.93 -1.24 15.52
CA GLY A 98 2.49 -1.79 16.76
C GLY A 98 1.74 -3.01 17.30
N VAL A 99 0.89 -3.66 16.48
CA VAL A 99 0.08 -4.79 16.91
C VAL A 99 0.98 -5.99 17.17
N ASN A 100 0.98 -6.49 18.40
CA ASN A 100 1.77 -7.63 18.77
C ASN A 100 1.06 -8.92 18.35
N ILE A 101 1.66 -9.64 17.40
CA ILE A 101 1.12 -10.89 16.85
C ILE A 101 1.17 -12.07 17.84
N HIS A 102 1.78 -11.88 19.01
CA HIS A 102 1.89 -12.85 20.09
C HIS A 102 1.10 -12.47 21.36
N ALA A 103 0.32 -11.39 21.33
CA ALA A 103 -0.61 -11.08 22.41
C ALA A 103 -1.84 -12.00 22.30
N ILE A 104 -1.72 -13.19 22.88
CA ILE A 104 -2.84 -14.03 23.33
C ILE A 104 -3.05 -13.70 24.81
#